data_AF-A0A965EFN6-F1
#
_entry.id   AF-A0A965EFN6-F1
#
_cell.length_a   1.000
_cell.length_b   1.000
_cell.length_c   1.000
_cell.angle_alpha   90.00
_cell.angle_beta   90.00
_cell.angle_gamma   90.00
#
_symmetry.space_group_name_H-M   'P 1'
#
loop_
_entity.id
_entity.type
_entity.pdbx_description
1 polymer ?
#
loop_
_entity_poly.entity_id
_entity_poly.type
_entity_poly.pdbx_seq_one_letter_code
_entity_poly.pdbx_strand_id
1 'polypeptide(L)'
;MTIFLAGAPVYVGATREAVLEAAASAVMRIPAVHDVERNSAEIPIVVSGGASTPALARVLADKWQSSISTSFIVSDERWSTDPRLSNAHELASHLVGSAFSSAQILAPRMQSDIESSALMWSRALAACSLPIVALLSMGDDGHVASLFADCRIDAVSTNVAICRESPKPPPTRISLSAGYLRRIPERFVVAIGAGKRDTLLAIQSGH
;
A
#
# COMPACT_ATOMS: atom_id res chain seq x y z
N MET A 1 21.07 -11.79 9.92
CA MET A 1 21.79 -11.50 8.66
C MET A 1 21.06 -10.36 7.98
N THR A 2 21.61 -9.16 8.03
CA THR A 2 21.02 -7.96 7.42
C THR A 2 21.31 -7.99 5.93
N ILE A 3 20.30 -7.80 5.10
CA ILE A 3 20.45 -7.74 3.65
C ILE A 3 20.05 -6.33 3.21
N PHE A 4 20.56 -5.82 2.09
CA PHE A 4 20.27 -4.46 1.61
C PHE A 4 19.51 -4.54 0.28
N LEU A 5 18.37 -3.84 0.16
CA LEU A 5 17.62 -3.67 -1.09
C LEU A 5 17.94 -2.27 -1.63
N ALA A 6 18.76 -2.17 -2.68
CA ALA A 6 19.07 -0.90 -3.35
C ALA A 6 19.47 0.26 -2.38
N GLY A 7 20.20 -0.06 -1.31
CA GLY A 7 20.61 0.89 -0.26
C GLY A 7 19.63 1.07 0.91
N ALA A 8 18.42 0.51 0.84
CA ALA A 8 17.47 0.48 1.94
C ALA A 8 17.71 -0.71 2.90
N PRO A 9 17.50 -0.52 4.23
CA PRO A 9 17.67 -1.59 5.20
C PRO A 9 16.62 -2.69 5.00
N VAL A 10 17.04 -3.96 4.91
CA VAL A 10 16.13 -5.12 4.91
C VAL A 10 16.11 -5.76 6.28
N TYR A 11 14.90 -5.89 6.82
CA TYR A 11 14.65 -6.68 8.01
C TYR A 11 14.13 -8.07 7.62
N VAL A 12 14.73 -9.11 8.21
CA VAL A 12 14.28 -10.49 8.07
C VAL A 12 13.86 -11.00 9.45
N GLY A 13 12.56 -11.17 9.65
CA GLY A 13 11.99 -11.72 10.88
C GLY A 13 11.82 -13.24 10.81
N ALA A 14 11.86 -13.89 11.98
CA ALA A 14 11.62 -15.34 12.09
C ALA A 14 10.15 -15.72 11.89
N THR A 15 9.23 -14.82 12.23
CA THR A 15 7.78 -15.02 12.10
C THR A 15 7.13 -13.86 11.37
N ARG A 16 5.89 -14.08 10.91
CA ARG A 16 5.05 -13.04 10.33
C ARG A 16 4.88 -11.87 11.30
N GLU A 17 4.57 -12.16 12.54
CA GLU A 17 4.32 -11.18 13.60
C GLU A 17 5.56 -10.33 13.84
N ALA A 18 6.74 -10.94 13.88
CA ALA A 18 8.01 -10.22 14.05
C ALA A 18 8.27 -9.24 12.89
N VAL A 19 7.93 -9.60 11.65
CA VAL A 19 8.04 -8.71 10.49
C VAL A 19 7.06 -7.54 10.59
N LEU A 20 5.80 -7.81 10.96
CA LEU A 20 4.79 -6.76 11.12
C LEU A 20 5.17 -5.79 12.25
N GLU A 21 5.60 -6.31 13.39
CA GLU A 21 6.07 -5.53 14.54
C GLU A 21 7.26 -4.64 14.18
N ALA A 22 8.28 -5.21 13.52
CA ALA A 22 9.46 -4.46 13.11
C ALA A 22 9.12 -3.36 12.09
N ALA A 23 8.24 -3.64 11.12
CA ALA A 23 7.77 -2.66 10.15
C ALA A 23 6.98 -1.54 10.85
N ALA A 24 6.08 -1.87 11.79
CA ALA A 24 5.32 -0.89 12.54
C ALA A 24 6.23 0.02 13.38
N SER A 25 7.20 -0.56 14.10
CA SER A 25 8.20 0.20 14.85
C SER A 25 9.14 1.04 13.96
N ALA A 26 9.37 0.64 12.71
CA ALA A 26 10.13 1.46 11.77
C ALA A 26 9.31 2.69 11.33
N VAL A 27 8.03 2.50 11.01
CA VAL A 27 7.12 3.60 10.65
C VAL A 27 6.99 4.61 11.78
N MET A 28 6.80 4.15 13.02
CA MET A 28 6.68 5.02 14.20
C MET A 28 7.96 5.80 14.54
N ARG A 29 9.09 5.50 13.89
CA ARG A 29 10.37 6.22 14.09
C ARG A 29 10.70 7.21 12.96
N ILE A 30 9.86 7.29 11.92
CA ILE A 30 10.11 8.20 10.80
C ILE A 30 9.96 9.64 11.32
N PRO A 31 11.01 10.49 11.24
CA PRO A 31 10.95 11.86 11.73
C PRO A 31 9.82 12.66 11.08
N ALA A 32 9.56 12.44 9.79
CA ALA A 32 8.46 13.09 9.07
C ALA A 32 7.07 12.75 9.65
N VAL A 33 6.87 11.56 10.22
CA VAL A 33 5.62 11.23 10.93
C VAL A 33 5.45 12.14 12.15
N HIS A 34 6.55 12.50 12.83
CA HIS A 34 6.56 13.43 13.96
C HIS A 34 6.56 14.91 13.55
N ASP A 35 7.14 15.27 12.40
CA ASP A 35 7.21 16.66 11.93
C ASP A 35 5.89 17.13 11.31
N VAL A 36 5.14 16.21 10.69
CA VAL A 36 3.81 16.50 10.17
C VAL A 36 2.81 16.80 11.31
N GLU A 37 3.08 16.35 12.55
CA GLU A 37 2.27 16.68 13.75
C GLU A 37 2.16 18.18 13.99
N ARG A 38 3.15 18.95 13.52
CA ARG A 38 3.20 20.39 13.71
C ARG A 38 2.49 21.19 12.61
N ASN A 39 2.28 20.60 11.43
CA ASN A 39 1.96 21.35 10.21
C ASN A 39 0.84 20.76 9.34
N SER A 40 0.25 19.62 9.70
CA SER A 40 -0.88 19.07 8.96
C SER A 40 -1.90 18.42 9.88
N ALA A 41 -3.18 18.50 9.48
CA ALA A 41 -4.29 17.94 10.22
C ALA A 41 -4.44 16.42 10.04
N GLU A 42 -3.81 15.84 9.00
CA GLU A 42 -3.95 14.43 8.66
C GLU A 42 -2.69 13.89 7.95
N ILE A 43 -2.35 12.64 8.23
CA ILE A 43 -1.34 11.87 7.49
C ILE A 43 -2.02 10.73 6.70
N PRO A 44 -2.02 10.79 5.36
CA PRO A 44 -2.42 9.65 4.56
C PRO A 44 -1.33 8.56 4.54
N ILE A 45 -1.72 7.31 4.72
CA ILE A 45 -0.85 6.13 4.59
C ILE A 45 -1.35 5.29 3.41
N VAL A 46 -0.45 4.97 2.48
CA VAL A 46 -0.77 4.01 1.41
C VAL A 46 -0.68 2.59 1.95
N VAL A 47 -1.67 1.75 1.67
CA VAL A 47 -1.73 0.35 2.10
C VAL A 47 -2.13 -0.53 0.94
N SER A 48 -1.35 -1.57 0.65
CA SER A 48 -1.79 -2.62 -0.27
C SER A 48 -2.87 -3.49 0.35
N GLY A 49 -3.71 -4.09 -0.49
CA GLY A 49 -4.57 -5.19 -0.05
C GLY A 49 -3.80 -6.50 0.14
N GLY A 50 -4.54 -7.57 0.40
CA GLY A 50 -4.00 -8.88 0.79
C GLY A 50 -3.52 -8.88 2.24
N ALA A 51 -3.59 -10.03 2.92
CA ALA A 51 -3.56 -10.11 4.38
C ALA A 51 -2.39 -9.42 5.12
N SER A 52 -1.23 -9.17 4.50
CA SER A 52 -0.02 -8.68 5.20
C SER A 52 -0.08 -7.21 5.58
N THR A 53 -0.38 -6.32 4.64
CA THR A 53 -0.35 -4.87 4.87
C THR A 53 -1.56 -4.32 5.63
N PRO A 54 -2.79 -4.85 5.51
CA PRO A 54 -3.90 -4.59 6.43
C PRO A 54 -3.62 -5.05 7.86
N ALA A 55 -2.98 -6.21 8.04
CA ALA A 55 -2.54 -6.65 9.37
C ALA A 55 -1.46 -5.71 9.94
N LEU A 56 -0.53 -5.22 9.11
CA LEU A 56 0.43 -4.19 9.52
C LEU A 56 -0.28 -2.89 9.92
N ALA A 57 -1.28 -2.44 9.16
CA ALA A 57 -2.06 -1.26 9.50
C ALA A 57 -2.76 -1.41 10.86
N ARG A 58 -3.23 -2.61 11.20
CA ARG A 58 -3.76 -2.92 12.54
C ARG A 58 -2.68 -2.83 13.63
N VAL A 59 -1.52 -3.45 13.43
CA VAL A 59 -0.40 -3.35 14.39
C VAL A 59 0.03 -1.90 14.59
N LEU A 60 0.04 -1.10 13.53
CA LEU A 60 0.27 0.34 13.61
C LEU A 60 -0.80 1.06 14.43
N ALA A 61 -2.08 0.75 14.20
CA ALA A 61 -3.19 1.32 14.96
C ALA A 61 -3.04 1.07 16.46
N ASP A 62 -2.64 -0.14 16.86
CA ASP A 62 -2.46 -0.52 18.26
C ASP A 62 -1.26 0.18 18.92
N LYS A 63 -0.29 0.65 18.12
CA LYS A 63 0.88 1.41 18.58
C LYS A 63 0.75 2.92 18.38
N TRP A 64 -0.33 3.38 17.75
CA TRP A 64 -0.47 4.78 17.36
C TRP A 64 -0.69 5.63 18.60
N GLN A 65 0.32 6.42 18.96
CA GLN A 65 0.30 7.33 20.11
C GLN A 65 0.18 8.79 19.69
N SER A 66 0.15 9.07 18.38
CA SER A 66 0.05 10.42 17.83
C SER A 66 -1.39 10.95 17.94
N SER A 67 -1.52 12.25 18.18
CA SER A 67 -2.80 12.96 18.12
C SER A 67 -3.23 13.34 16.70
N ILE A 68 -2.40 13.15 15.68
CA ILE A 68 -2.81 13.38 14.30
C ILE A 68 -3.77 12.29 13.86
N SER A 69 -4.87 12.71 13.23
CA SER A 69 -5.72 11.87 12.40
C SER A 69 -4.94 11.19 11.27
N THR A 70 -5.28 9.95 10.99
CA THR A 70 -4.72 9.18 9.87
C THR A 70 -5.82 8.82 8.90
N SER A 71 -5.54 8.91 7.61
CA SER A 71 -6.34 8.33 6.54
C SER A 71 -5.55 7.27 5.78
N PHE A 72 -6.25 6.42 5.05
CA PHE A 72 -5.66 5.37 4.25
C PHE A 72 -5.98 5.56 2.77
N ILE A 73 -5.02 5.20 1.93
CA ILE A 73 -5.21 5.09 0.48
C ILE A 73 -4.86 3.66 0.09
N VAL A 74 -5.78 2.93 -0.54
CA VAL A 74 -5.42 1.60 -1.07
C VAL A 74 -4.47 1.75 -2.25
N SER A 75 -3.40 0.93 -2.32
CA SER A 75 -2.44 1.04 -3.43
C SER A 75 -3.02 0.69 -4.79
N ASP A 76 -4.06 -0.13 -4.79
CA ASP A 76 -4.79 -0.60 -5.94
C ASP A 76 -6.13 -1.17 -5.47
N GLU A 77 -7.06 -1.37 -6.40
CA GLU A 77 -8.34 -2.02 -6.13
C GLU A 77 -8.77 -2.90 -7.30
N ARG A 78 -9.43 -4.00 -6.96
CA ARG A 78 -9.95 -4.97 -7.93
C ARG A 78 -11.20 -4.38 -8.56
N TRP A 79 -11.30 -4.40 -9.89
CA TRP A 79 -12.52 -3.96 -10.57
C TRP A 79 -13.61 -5.03 -10.42
N SER A 80 -14.35 -4.97 -9.30
CA SER A 80 -15.42 -5.90 -8.97
C SER A 80 -16.46 -5.25 -8.06
N THR A 81 -17.70 -5.71 -8.16
CA THR A 81 -18.77 -5.39 -7.21
C THR A 81 -18.78 -6.31 -6.00
N ASP A 82 -18.00 -7.40 -6.00
CA ASP A 82 -17.91 -8.35 -4.88
C ASP A 82 -17.09 -7.75 -3.73
N PRO A 83 -17.69 -7.48 -2.55
CA PRO A 83 -16.97 -6.90 -1.41
C PRO A 83 -15.81 -7.78 -0.93
N ARG A 84 -15.87 -9.09 -1.16
CA ARG A 84 -14.81 -10.03 -0.76
C ARG A 84 -13.52 -9.85 -1.57
N LEU A 85 -13.60 -9.19 -2.72
CA LEU A 85 -12.44 -8.88 -3.57
C LEU A 85 -11.89 -7.47 -3.31
N SER A 86 -12.60 -6.64 -2.54
CA SER A 86 -12.21 -5.25 -2.28
C SER A 86 -11.10 -5.17 -1.24
N ASN A 87 -9.98 -4.57 -1.65
CA ASN A 87 -8.87 -4.20 -0.78
C ASN A 87 -9.32 -3.18 0.28
N ALA A 88 -10.19 -2.24 -0.06
CA ALA A 88 -10.71 -1.27 0.88
C ALA A 88 -11.57 -1.93 1.97
N HIS A 89 -12.41 -2.91 1.59
CA HIS A 89 -13.21 -3.68 2.53
C HIS A 89 -12.34 -4.56 3.43
N GLU A 90 -11.35 -5.25 2.86
CA GLU A 90 -10.36 -6.03 3.61
C GLU A 90 -9.65 -5.16 4.65
N LEU A 91 -9.13 -4.00 4.24
CA LEU A 91 -8.47 -3.05 5.15
C LEU A 91 -9.41 -2.60 6.27
N ALA A 92 -10.63 -2.17 5.94
CA ALA A 92 -11.62 -1.74 6.93
C ALA A 92 -11.87 -2.83 7.99
N SER A 93 -12.00 -4.09 7.55
CA SER A 93 -12.23 -5.23 8.46
C SER A 93 -11.11 -5.42 9.49
N HIS A 94 -9.86 -5.18 9.11
CA HIS A 94 -8.71 -5.29 10.01
C HIS A 94 -8.66 -4.16 11.05
N LEU A 95 -9.20 -2.99 10.71
CA LEU A 95 -9.15 -1.80 11.56
C LEU A 95 -10.30 -1.72 12.58
N VAL A 96 -11.31 -2.61 12.50
CA VAL A 96 -12.45 -2.64 13.43
C VAL A 96 -11.97 -2.76 14.89
N GLY A 97 -12.40 -1.84 15.74
CA GLY A 97 -12.03 -1.81 17.16
C GLY A 97 -10.60 -1.36 17.46
N SER A 98 -9.87 -0.83 16.46
CA SER A 98 -8.58 -0.19 16.66
C SER A 98 -8.69 1.34 16.74
N ALA A 99 -7.58 2.02 17.06
CA ALA A 99 -7.49 3.48 17.02
C ALA A 99 -7.81 4.08 15.62
N PHE A 100 -7.68 3.27 14.57
CA PHE A 100 -7.97 3.67 13.19
C PHE A 100 -9.34 3.21 12.69
N SER A 101 -10.24 2.75 13.57
CA SER A 101 -11.57 2.28 13.18
C SER A 101 -12.43 3.34 12.46
N SER A 102 -12.17 4.63 12.69
CA SER A 102 -12.85 5.75 12.03
C SER A 102 -12.04 6.40 10.91
N ALA A 103 -10.84 5.88 10.58
CA ALA A 103 -9.98 6.42 9.55
C ALA A 103 -10.68 6.35 8.18
N GLN A 104 -10.59 7.43 7.40
CA GLN A 104 -11.11 7.43 6.04
C GLN A 104 -10.26 6.52 5.15
N ILE A 105 -10.90 5.68 4.34
CA ILE A 105 -10.22 4.84 3.34
C ILE A 105 -10.58 5.36 1.96
N LEU A 106 -9.60 5.97 1.29
CA LEU A 106 -9.71 6.41 -0.08
C LEU A 106 -9.36 5.25 -1.02
N ALA A 107 -10.37 4.82 -1.77
CA ALA A 107 -10.25 3.78 -2.78
C ALA A 107 -11.00 4.18 -4.06
N PRO A 108 -10.64 3.59 -5.22
CA PRO A 108 -11.44 3.72 -6.43
C PRO A 108 -12.89 3.30 -6.16
N ARG A 109 -13.85 4.12 -6.56
CA ARG A 109 -15.27 3.79 -6.50
C ARG A 109 -15.77 3.42 -7.88
N MET A 110 -16.55 2.35 -8.00
CA MET A 110 -17.17 1.97 -9.27
C MET A 110 -18.08 3.09 -9.79
N GLN A 111 -17.85 3.47 -11.05
CA GLN A 111 -18.63 4.39 -11.86
C GLN A 111 -19.27 3.63 -13.02
N SER A 112 -19.75 4.33 -14.05
CA SER A 112 -20.27 3.72 -15.29
C SER A 112 -19.27 2.78 -15.96
N ASP A 113 -17.99 3.11 -15.89
CA ASP A 113 -16.88 2.42 -16.53
C ASP A 113 -15.59 2.61 -15.72
N ILE A 114 -14.59 1.80 -16.03
CA ILE A 114 -13.33 1.78 -15.29
C ILE A 114 -12.52 3.05 -15.50
N GLU A 115 -12.59 3.66 -16.68
CA GLU A 115 -11.91 4.90 -17.05
C GLU A 115 -12.42 6.06 -16.17
N SER A 116 -13.75 6.16 -16.02
CA SER A 116 -14.41 7.13 -15.16
C SER A 116 -14.06 6.91 -13.70
N SER A 117 -14.01 5.66 -13.23
CA SER A 117 -13.56 5.32 -11.87
C SER A 117 -12.11 5.72 -11.61
N ALA A 118 -11.21 5.41 -12.53
CA ALA A 118 -9.81 5.74 -12.42
C ALA A 118 -9.57 7.26 -12.46
N LEU A 119 -10.30 7.97 -13.32
CA LEU A 119 -10.23 9.43 -13.41
C LEU A 119 -10.78 10.12 -12.15
N MET A 120 -11.91 9.64 -11.63
CA MET A 120 -12.47 10.15 -10.37
C MET A 120 -11.49 9.94 -9.21
N TRP A 121 -10.90 8.74 -9.11
CA TRP A 121 -9.93 8.46 -8.07
C TRP A 121 -8.66 9.31 -8.22
N SER A 122 -8.19 9.52 -9.45
CA SER A 122 -7.07 10.43 -9.72
C SER A 122 -7.34 11.86 -9.25
N ARG A 123 -8.57 12.36 -9.40
CA ARG A 123 -8.97 13.69 -8.91
C ARG A 123 -9.00 13.74 -7.39
N ALA A 124 -9.55 12.70 -6.74
CA ALA A 124 -9.55 12.59 -5.28
C ALA A 124 -8.12 12.56 -4.72
N LEU A 125 -7.22 11.77 -5.32
CA LEU A 125 -5.81 11.72 -4.94
C LEU A 125 -5.09 13.06 -5.10
N ALA A 126 -5.46 13.87 -6.09
CA ALA A 126 -4.88 15.19 -6.29
C ALA A 126 -5.38 16.24 -5.28
N ALA A 127 -6.52 15.99 -4.64
CA ALA A 127 -7.06 16.83 -3.58
C ALA A 127 -6.54 16.47 -2.18
N CYS A 128 -5.95 15.27 -2.04
CA CYS A 128 -5.33 14.82 -0.80
C CYS A 128 -3.88 15.31 -0.69
N SER A 129 -3.41 15.51 0.54
CA SER A 129 -1.98 15.63 0.83
C SER A 129 -1.23 14.40 0.33
N LEU A 130 0.00 14.60 -0.13
CA LEU A 130 0.84 13.47 -0.56
C LEU A 130 1.15 12.58 0.67
N PRO A 131 0.98 11.24 0.56
CA PRO A 131 1.36 10.32 1.62
C PRO A 131 2.86 10.40 1.92
N ILE A 132 3.21 10.27 3.19
CA ILE A 132 4.62 10.14 3.59
C ILE A 132 5.08 8.68 3.60
N VAL A 133 4.17 7.74 3.87
CA VAL A 133 4.45 6.31 4.03
C VAL A 133 3.58 5.49 3.07
N ALA A 134 4.20 4.51 2.42
CA ALA A 134 3.52 3.43 1.71
C ALA A 134 3.92 2.06 2.27
N LEU A 135 2.91 1.28 2.62
CA LEU A 135 3.02 -0.11 3.08
C LEU A 135 2.56 -1.01 1.94
N LEU A 136 3.51 -1.54 1.19
CA LEU A 136 3.27 -2.30 -0.03
C LEU A 136 3.53 -3.78 0.21
N SER A 137 2.60 -4.62 -0.22
CA SER A 137 2.85 -6.06 -0.32
C SER A 137 3.49 -6.37 -1.67
N MET A 138 4.39 -7.36 -1.70
CA MET A 138 5.01 -7.83 -2.95
C MET A 138 4.41 -9.16 -3.40
N GLY A 139 4.11 -9.29 -4.70
CA GLY A 139 3.81 -10.56 -5.36
C GLY A 139 4.99 -11.54 -5.36
N ASP A 140 4.73 -12.83 -5.63
CA ASP A 140 5.83 -13.82 -5.79
C ASP A 140 6.65 -13.51 -7.06
N ASP A 141 5.96 -12.92 -8.03
CA ASP A 141 6.40 -12.33 -9.28
C ASP A 141 6.99 -10.91 -9.12
N GLY A 142 7.19 -10.43 -7.88
CA GLY A 142 7.83 -9.15 -7.61
C GLY A 142 6.95 -7.91 -7.82
N HIS A 143 5.73 -8.05 -8.34
CA HIS A 143 4.83 -6.92 -8.52
C HIS A 143 4.49 -6.22 -7.19
N VAL A 144 4.21 -4.92 -7.26
CA VAL A 144 3.64 -4.13 -6.17
C VAL A 144 2.39 -3.41 -6.68
N ALA A 145 1.41 -3.20 -5.79
CA ALA A 145 0.08 -2.75 -6.19
C ALA A 145 -0.48 -3.65 -7.31
N SER A 146 -1.00 -3.08 -8.40
CA SER A 146 -1.34 -3.83 -9.61
C SER A 146 -0.39 -3.51 -10.78
N LEU A 147 0.90 -3.29 -10.49
CA LEU A 147 1.94 -3.01 -11.47
C LEU A 147 2.74 -4.30 -11.75
N PHE A 148 2.24 -5.13 -12.65
CA PHE A 148 2.91 -6.36 -13.09
C PHE A 148 3.85 -6.07 -14.26
N ALA A 149 4.93 -6.86 -14.38
CA ALA A 149 5.88 -6.72 -15.49
C ALA A 149 5.24 -7.09 -16.84
N ASP A 150 4.45 -8.16 -16.86
CA ASP A 150 3.92 -8.77 -18.08
C ASP A 150 2.45 -8.42 -18.37
N CYS A 151 1.94 -7.30 -17.84
CA CYS A 151 0.57 -6.88 -18.09
C CYS A 151 0.48 -5.52 -18.78
N ARG A 152 -0.65 -5.30 -19.45
CA ARG A 152 -0.96 -4.01 -20.05
C ARG A 152 -1.35 -3.01 -18.96
N ILE A 153 -0.51 -1.99 -18.78
CA ILE A 153 -0.77 -0.86 -17.89
C ILE A 153 -1.12 0.37 -18.72
N ASP A 154 -2.38 0.79 -18.68
CA ASP A 154 -2.84 2.03 -19.29
C ASP A 154 -2.73 3.17 -18.27
N ALA A 155 -1.83 4.14 -18.51
CA ALA A 155 -1.73 5.32 -17.66
C ALA A 155 -2.96 6.21 -17.83
N VAL A 156 -3.67 6.49 -16.73
CA VAL A 156 -4.81 7.42 -16.71
C VAL A 156 -4.36 8.82 -16.32
N SER A 157 -3.36 8.91 -15.43
CA SER A 157 -2.71 10.16 -15.03
C SER A 157 -1.32 9.87 -14.47
N THR A 158 -0.63 10.92 -13.99
CA THR A 158 0.59 10.76 -13.17
C THR A 158 0.34 10.07 -11.84
N ASN A 159 -0.93 9.90 -11.43
CA ASN A 159 -1.33 9.32 -10.15
C ASN A 159 -1.87 7.88 -10.27
N VAL A 160 -2.59 7.58 -11.36
CA VAL A 160 -3.40 6.36 -11.50
C VAL A 160 -3.12 5.67 -12.82
N ALA A 161 -3.13 4.35 -12.79
CA ALA A 161 -3.09 3.48 -13.96
C ALA A 161 -4.18 2.41 -13.89
N ILE A 162 -4.58 1.88 -15.04
CA ILE A 162 -5.45 0.71 -15.15
C ILE A 162 -4.59 -0.47 -15.57
N CYS A 163 -4.61 -1.52 -14.76
CA CYS A 163 -4.06 -2.82 -15.13
C CYS A 163 -5.15 -3.62 -15.83
N ARG A 164 -4.87 -3.99 -17.08
CA ARG A 164 -5.67 -4.94 -17.85
C ARG A 164 -4.93 -6.25 -17.94
N GLU A 165 -5.69 -7.34 -18.02
CA GLU A 165 -5.14 -8.68 -18.21
C GLU A 165 -4.14 -9.07 -17.10
N SER A 166 -4.44 -8.68 -15.85
CA SER A 166 -3.67 -9.13 -14.70
C SER A 166 -3.59 -10.66 -14.69
N PRO A 167 -2.40 -11.24 -14.45
CA PRO A 167 -2.24 -12.69 -14.36
C PRO A 167 -2.96 -13.29 -13.14
N LYS A 168 -3.49 -12.45 -12.24
CA LYS A 168 -4.22 -12.87 -11.04
C LYS A 168 -5.67 -12.37 -11.11
N PRO A 169 -6.68 -13.23 -10.92
CA PRO A 169 -8.08 -12.79 -10.96
C PRO A 169 -8.40 -11.79 -9.84
N PRO A 170 -9.33 -10.84 -10.05
CA PRO A 170 -9.90 -10.47 -11.35
C PRO A 170 -8.86 -9.75 -12.25
N PRO A 171 -8.99 -9.89 -13.58
CA PRO A 171 -7.96 -9.45 -14.54
C PRO A 171 -7.87 -7.93 -14.67
N THR A 172 -8.90 -7.19 -14.26
CA THR A 172 -8.94 -5.73 -14.40
C THR A 172 -8.86 -5.07 -13.04
N ARG A 173 -7.95 -4.11 -12.89
CA ARG A 173 -7.66 -3.45 -11.62
C ARG A 173 -7.32 -1.98 -11.84
N ILE A 174 -7.64 -1.14 -10.86
CA ILE A 174 -7.22 0.27 -10.83
C ILE A 174 -6.06 0.37 -9.84
N SER A 175 -4.93 0.97 -10.22
CA SER A 175 -3.70 1.01 -9.43
C SER A 175 -3.20 2.43 -9.25
N LEU A 176 -2.56 2.73 -8.12
CA LEU A 176 -1.62 3.83 -8.07
C LEU A 176 -0.54 3.59 -9.14
N SER A 177 -0.14 4.64 -9.83
CA SER A 177 0.91 4.57 -10.84
C SER A 177 2.27 4.42 -10.16
N ALA A 178 3.26 3.88 -10.90
CA ALA A 178 4.65 3.90 -10.45
C ALA A 178 5.14 5.33 -10.15
N GLY A 179 4.66 6.32 -10.92
CA GLY A 179 4.96 7.74 -10.73
C GLY A 179 4.42 8.29 -9.40
N TYR A 180 3.23 7.85 -8.97
CA TYR A 180 2.68 8.22 -7.66
C TYR A 180 3.50 7.62 -6.53
N LEU A 181 3.72 6.30 -6.59
CA LEU A 181 4.46 5.57 -5.55
C LEU A 181 5.87 6.14 -5.35
N ARG A 182 6.58 6.49 -6.43
CA ARG A 182 7.93 7.08 -6.36
C ARG A 182 8.01 8.43 -5.64
N ARG A 183 6.91 9.18 -5.55
CA ARG A 183 6.88 10.46 -4.82
C ARG A 183 6.71 10.28 -3.32
N ILE A 184 6.25 9.12 -2.86
CA ILE A 184 6.08 8.82 -1.43
C ILE A 184 7.47 8.59 -0.82
N PRO A 185 7.94 9.42 0.14
CA PRO A 185 9.31 9.34 0.66
C PRO A 185 9.66 7.98 1.26
N GLU A 186 8.78 7.44 2.10
CA GLU A 186 9.03 6.22 2.85
C GLU A 186 8.19 5.07 2.28
N ARG A 187 8.84 4.06 1.72
CA ARG A 187 8.17 2.92 1.08
C ARG A 187 8.67 1.64 1.71
N PHE A 188 7.77 0.92 2.37
CA PHE A 188 8.02 -0.38 2.97
C PHE A 188 7.46 -1.46 2.07
N VAL A 189 8.32 -2.37 1.63
CA VAL A 189 7.88 -3.59 0.95
C VAL A 189 7.84 -4.71 1.99
N VAL A 190 6.64 -5.21 2.26
CA VAL A 190 6.39 -6.29 3.21
C VAL A 190 6.18 -7.57 2.41
N ALA A 191 7.15 -8.48 2.48
CA ALA A 191 7.06 -9.79 1.86
C ALA A 191 7.15 -10.87 2.94
N ILE A 192 6.06 -11.61 3.13
CA ILE A 192 5.95 -12.69 4.12
C ILE A 192 5.62 -13.99 3.39
N GLY A 193 6.40 -15.03 3.64
CA GLY A 193 6.25 -16.36 3.03
C GLY A 193 7.55 -16.87 2.40
N ALA A 194 7.75 -18.19 2.42
CA ALA A 194 8.99 -18.82 1.96
C ALA A 194 9.33 -18.48 0.49
N GLY A 195 8.32 -18.42 -0.38
CA GLY A 195 8.50 -18.11 -1.82
C GLY A 195 8.88 -16.66 -2.13
N LYS A 196 8.82 -15.74 -1.15
CA LYS A 196 9.18 -14.32 -1.36
C LYS A 196 10.68 -14.06 -1.24
N ARG A 197 11.40 -14.93 -0.52
CA ARG A 197 12.80 -14.71 -0.17
C ARG A 197 13.67 -14.62 -1.42
N ASP A 198 13.51 -15.56 -2.34
CA ASP A 198 14.36 -15.63 -3.54
C ASP A 198 14.09 -14.46 -4.47
N THR A 199 12.83 -14.06 -4.65
CA THR A 199 12.45 -12.85 -5.41
C THR A 199 13.05 -11.59 -4.77
N LEU A 200 13.01 -11.45 -3.44
CA LEU A 200 13.67 -10.32 -2.77
C LEU A 200 15.18 -10.33 -3.00
N LEU A 201 15.83 -11.50 -2.92
CA LEU A 201 17.26 -11.63 -3.18
C LEU A 201 17.63 -11.30 -4.64
N ALA A 202 16.78 -11.65 -5.61
CA ALA A 202 16.98 -11.31 -7.02
C ALA A 202 16.86 -9.80 -7.28
N ILE A 203 15.82 -9.15 -6.73
CA ILE A 203 15.65 -7.70 -6.82
C ILE A 203 16.86 -6.97 -6.18
N GLN A 204 17.43 -7.54 -5.12
CA GLN A 204 18.63 -6.99 -4.47
C GLN A 204 19.88 -7.04 -5.35
N SER A 205 20.04 -8.08 -6.15
CA SER A 205 21.17 -8.20 -7.07
C SER A 205 20.97 -7.39 -8.36
N GLY A 206 19.87 -6.64 -8.48
CA GLY A 206 19.57 -5.79 -9.64
C GLY A 206 18.99 -6.55 -10.82
N HIS A 207 18.44 -7.75 -10.58
CA HIS A 207 17.79 -8.61 -11.56
C HIS A 207 16.27 -8.50 -11.49
#